data_AF-A0A522YFR9-F1
#
_entry.id   AF-A0A522YFR9-F1
#
_cell.length_a   1.000
_cell.length_b   1.000
_cell.length_c   1.000
_cell.angle_alpha   90.00
_cell.angle_beta   90.00
_cell.angle_gamma   90.00
#
_symmetry.space_group_name_H-M   'P 1'
#
loop_
_entity.id
_entity.type
_entity.pdbx_description
1 polymer ?
#
loop_
_entity_poly.entity_id
_entity_poly.type
_entity_poly.pdbx_seq_one_letter_code
_entity_poly.pdbx_strand_id
1 'polypeptide(L)'
;MKKILVIHGPNLNLLGTREPGIYGKVTLSQINKELTQIAKKRKITLKIIQSNHEGEIVDAIGKSKNGYIGLLINPAAYTHTSVAIRDAISACGIPA
;
A
#
# COMPACT_ATOMS: atom_id res chain seq x y z
N MET A 1 -0.87 7.72 18.81
CA MET A 1 -1.49 6.52 18.19
C MET A 1 -0.58 6.06 17.05
N LYS A 2 -0.24 4.77 16.97
CA LYS A 2 0.68 4.24 15.93
C LYS A 2 0.04 4.36 14.54
N LYS A 3 0.80 4.77 13.52
CA LYS A 3 0.32 4.92 12.14
C LYS A 3 1.09 4.01 11.19
N ILE A 4 0.39 3.34 10.28
CA ILE A 4 0.99 2.56 9.17
C ILE A 4 0.49 3.14 7.84
N LEU A 5 1.41 3.30 6.89
CA LEU A 5 1.09 3.68 5.52
C LEU A 5 0.90 2.41 4.70
N VAL A 6 -0.32 2.20 4.19
CA VAL A 6 -0.64 1.09 3.29
C VAL A 6 -0.62 1.58 1.86
N ILE A 7 0.14 0.91 1.00
CA ILE A 7 0.34 1.29 -0.39
C ILE A 7 -0.05 0.13 -1.29
N HIS A 8 -0.99 0.40 -2.20
CA HIS A 8 -1.35 -0.52 -3.28
C HIS A 8 -0.81 0.02 -4.61
N GLY A 9 -0.01 -0.79 -5.29
CA GLY A 9 0.62 -0.48 -6.57
C GLY A 9 -0.35 -0.48 -7.75
N PRO A 10 0.20 -0.50 -8.98
CA PRO A 10 -0.57 -0.32 -10.20
C PRO A 10 -1.59 -1.43 -10.42
N ASN A 11 -2.71 -1.05 -11.02
CA ASN A 11 -3.85 -1.90 -11.43
C ASN A 11 -4.63 -2.56 -10.28
N LEU A 12 -4.20 -2.45 -9.02
CA LEU A 12 -4.94 -3.03 -7.89
C LEU A 12 -6.32 -2.37 -7.67
N ASN A 13 -6.53 -1.16 -8.19
CA ASN A 13 -7.86 -0.54 -8.26
C ASN A 13 -8.86 -1.31 -9.14
N LEU A 14 -8.39 -2.21 -9.99
CA LEU A 14 -9.21 -3.04 -10.88
C LEU A 14 -9.57 -4.42 -10.26
N LEU A 15 -9.17 -4.68 -9.02
CA LEU A 15 -9.54 -5.91 -8.31
C LEU A 15 -11.07 -6.05 -8.20
N GLY A 16 -11.57 -7.26 -8.49
CA GLY A 16 -12.98 -7.60 -8.45
C GLY A 16 -13.80 -7.17 -9.67
N THR A 17 -13.24 -6.43 -10.63
CA THR A 17 -13.93 -6.03 -11.86
C THR A 17 -13.38 -6.72 -13.12
N ARG A 18 -12.11 -7.15 -13.12
CA ARG A 18 -11.46 -7.81 -14.26
C ARG A 18 -11.34 -9.32 -14.03
N GLU A 19 -11.81 -10.11 -15.00
CA GLU A 19 -11.64 -11.58 -15.05
C GLU A 19 -11.85 -12.29 -13.70
N PRO A 20 -13.05 -12.20 -13.09
CA PRO A 20 -13.29 -12.66 -11.71
C PRO A 20 -13.05 -14.17 -11.48
N GLY A 21 -12.97 -14.97 -12.54
CA GLY A 21 -12.59 -16.39 -12.47
C GLY A 21 -11.10 -16.62 -12.18
N ILE A 22 -10.23 -15.64 -12.45
CA ILE A 22 -8.77 -15.71 -12.26
C ILE A 22 -8.35 -14.94 -11.00
N TYR A 23 -8.89 -13.74 -10.80
CA TYR A 23 -8.46 -12.82 -9.73
C TYR A 23 -9.38 -12.81 -8.50
N GLY A 24 -10.47 -13.58 -8.52
CA GLY A 24 -11.49 -13.59 -7.49
C GLY A 24 -12.39 -12.35 -7.53
N LYS A 25 -13.40 -12.34 -6.66
CA LYS A 25 -14.42 -11.27 -6.58
C LYS A 25 -14.10 -10.19 -5.55
N VAL A 26 -12.99 -10.35 -4.83
CA VAL A 26 -12.62 -9.44 -3.74
C VAL A 26 -12.11 -8.13 -4.35
N THR A 27 -12.75 -7.03 -3.98
CA THR A 27 -12.39 -5.68 -4.43
C THR A 27 -11.36 -5.05 -3.50
N LEU A 28 -10.60 -4.08 -4.02
CA LEU A 28 -9.68 -3.30 -3.18
C LEU A 28 -10.38 -2.57 -2.03
N SER A 29 -11.63 -2.15 -2.25
CA SER A 29 -12.47 -1.52 -1.22
C SER A 29 -12.77 -2.48 -0.06
N GLN A 30 -13.09 -3.75 -0.35
CA GLN A 30 -13.30 -4.77 0.68
C GLN A 30 -12.01 -5.03 1.47
N ILE A 31 -10.88 -5.17 0.79
CA ILE A 31 -9.56 -5.34 1.44
C ILE A 31 -9.27 -4.15 2.38
N ASN A 32 -9.46 -2.92 1.92
CA ASN A 32 -9.22 -1.71 2.71
C ASN A 32 -10.14 -1.64 3.94
N LYS A 33 -11.40 -2.07 3.80
CA LYS A 33 -12.36 -2.15 4.92
C LYS A 33 -11.89 -3.15 5.97
N GLU A 34 -11.46 -4.34 5.55
CA GLU A 34 -10.96 -5.38 6.45
C GLU A 34 -9.67 -4.95 7.17
N LEU A 35 -8.70 -4.39 6.42
CA LEU A 35 -7.47 -3.84 6.99
C LEU A 35 -7.77 -2.78 8.07
N THR A 36 -8.71 -1.87 7.78
CA THR A 36 -9.12 -0.82 8.72
C THR A 36 -9.77 -1.41 9.98
N GLN A 37 -10.60 -2.44 9.84
CA GLN A 37 -11.20 -3.13 10.99
C GLN A 37 -10.15 -3.83 11.86
N ILE A 38 -9.19 -4.52 11.24
CA ILE A 38 -8.07 -5.18 11.94
C ILE A 38 -7.22 -4.14 12.69
N ALA A 39 -6.86 -3.03 12.03
CA ALA A 39 -6.06 -1.97 12.63
C ALA A 39 -6.77 -1.28 13.80
N LYS A 40 -8.09 -1.04 13.68
CA LYS A 40 -8.90 -0.46 14.75
C LYS A 40 -8.86 -1.31 16.02
N LYS A 41 -8.99 -2.64 15.90
CA LYS A 41 -8.87 -3.57 17.04
C LYS A 41 -7.50 -3.49 17.73
N ARG A 42 -6.46 -3.13 16.98
CA ARG A 42 -5.07 -2.97 17.46
C ARG A 42 -4.71 -1.53 17.86
N LYS A 43 -5.65 -0.58 17.85
CA LYS A 43 -5.42 0.86 18.11
C LYS A 43 -4.35 1.46 17.19
N ILE A 44 -4.31 1.02 15.93
CA ILE A 44 -3.44 1.53 14.86
C ILE A 44 -4.31 2.31 13.87
N THR A 45 -3.80 3.45 13.40
CA THR A 45 -4.40 4.20 12.30
C THR A 45 -3.73 3.82 10.99
N LEU A 46 -4.52 3.57 9.94
CA LEU A 46 -4.01 3.35 8.59
C LEU A 46 -4.21 4.61 7.75
N LYS A 47 -3.18 5.01 7.00
CA LYS A 47 -3.36 5.82 5.80
C LYS A 47 -3.23 4.86 4.63
N ILE A 48 -4.26 4.73 3.82
CA ILE A 48 -4.27 3.81 2.68
C ILE A 48 -4.25 4.64 1.41
N ILE A 49 -3.37 4.28 0.47
CA ILE A 49 -3.32 4.85 -0.88
C ILE A 49 -3.27 3.72 -1.92
N GLN A 50 -3.74 4.02 -3.12
CA GLN A 50 -3.48 3.23 -4.32
C GLN A 50 -2.99 4.19 -5.40
N SER A 51 -1.98 3.80 -6.18
CA SER A 51 -1.56 4.58 -7.34
C SER A 51 -1.02 3.70 -8.46
N ASN A 52 -1.28 4.14 -9.69
CA ASN A 52 -0.70 3.60 -10.91
C ASN A 52 0.59 4.33 -11.32
N HIS A 53 1.00 5.36 -10.56
CA HIS A 53 2.16 6.19 -10.85
C HIS A 53 3.26 5.93 -9.83
N GLU A 54 4.40 5.44 -10.32
CA GLU A 54 5.59 5.16 -9.50
C GLU A 54 6.02 6.36 -8.64
N GLY A 55 6.05 7.56 -9.24
CA GLY A 55 6.43 8.79 -8.54
C GLY A 55 5.55 9.12 -7.33
N GLU A 56 4.23 8.88 -7.41
CA GLU A 56 3.33 9.10 -6.27
C GLU A 56 3.61 8.14 -5.12
N ILE A 57 3.97 6.90 -5.42
CA ILE A 57 4.34 5.90 -4.42
C ILE A 57 5.67 6.29 -3.76
N VAL A 58 6.68 6.67 -4.56
CA VAL A 58 7.99 7.13 -4.06
C VAL A 58 7.82 8.35 -3.15
N ASP A 59 7.02 9.33 -3.57
CA ASP A 59 6.70 10.52 -2.78
C ASP A 59 6.03 10.17 -1.45
N ALA A 60 5.06 9.26 -1.48
CA ALA A 60 4.35 8.83 -0.28
C ALA A 60 5.29 8.13 0.71
N ILE A 61 6.20 7.28 0.21
CA ILE A 61 7.24 6.63 1.01
C ILE A 61 8.18 7.68 1.61
N GLY A 62 8.67 8.64 0.83
CA GLY A 62 9.56 9.70 1.33
C GLY A 62 8.92 10.58 2.41
N LYS A 63 7.61 10.84 2.31
CA LYS A 63 6.84 11.60 3.31
C LYS A 63 6.53 10.79 4.58
N SER A 64 6.67 9.47 4.54
CA SER A 64 6.27 8.57 5.65
C SER A 64 7.19 8.64 6.88
N LYS A 65 8.43 9.10 6.72
CA LYS A 65 9.39 9.22 7.85
C LYS A 65 8.84 10.05 9.02
N ASN A 66 7.93 10.99 8.73
CA ASN A 66 7.35 11.90 9.71
C ASN A 66 6.02 11.35 10.26
N GLY A 67 6.11 10.36 11.16
CA GLY A 67 4.99 9.93 12.00
C GLY A 67 4.32 8.61 11.62
N TYR A 68 4.88 7.86 10.67
CA TYR A 68 4.54 6.45 10.46
C TYR A 68 5.57 5.55 11.15
N ILE A 69 5.11 4.41 11.64
CA ILE A 69 5.96 3.41 12.30
C ILE A 69 6.33 2.24 11.39
N GLY A 70 5.77 2.21 10.19
CA GLY A 70 6.03 1.20 9.18
C GLY A 70 5.16 1.38 7.95
N LEU A 71 5.54 0.66 6.89
CA LEU A 71 4.82 0.55 5.63
C LEU A 71 4.16 -0.83 5.54
N LEU A 72 3.11 -0.93 4.73
CA LEU A 72 2.56 -2.18 4.24
C LEU A 72 2.30 -2.00 2.76
N ILE A 73 3.11 -2.62 1.91
CA ILE A 73 3.06 -2.37 0.46
C ILE A 73 2.76 -3.64 -0.32
N ASN A 74 1.78 -3.56 -1.22
CA ASN A 74 1.66 -4.47 -2.35
C ASN A 74 2.07 -3.70 -3.62
N PRO A 75 3.32 -3.81 -4.08
CA PRO A 75 3.81 -3.05 -5.23
C PRO A 75 3.29 -3.55 -6.58
N ALA A 76 2.53 -4.66 -6.62
CA ALA A 76 2.07 -5.30 -7.85
C ALA A 76 3.21 -5.44 -8.88
N ALA A 77 2.98 -5.07 -10.14
CA ALA A 77 3.98 -5.18 -11.21
C ALA A 77 5.29 -4.44 -10.91
N TYR A 78 5.26 -3.37 -10.10
CA TYR A 78 6.46 -2.62 -9.76
C TYR A 78 7.45 -3.39 -8.88
N THR A 79 7.05 -4.52 -8.28
CA THR A 79 8.02 -5.41 -7.61
C THR A 79 9.09 -5.95 -8.56
N HIS A 80 8.82 -5.99 -9.86
CA HIS A 80 9.71 -6.56 -10.87
C HIS A 80 10.53 -5.49 -11.61
N THR A 81 10.11 -4.23 -11.56
CA THR A 81 10.66 -3.19 -12.44
C THR A 81 11.15 -1.95 -11.70
N SER A 82 10.63 -1.66 -10.51
CA SER A 82 10.88 -0.38 -9.85
C SER A 82 12.08 -0.45 -8.90
N VAL A 83 13.23 0.01 -9.40
CA VAL A 83 14.38 0.32 -8.54
C VAL A 83 14.07 1.54 -7.66
N ALA A 84 13.32 2.52 -8.17
CA ALA A 84 12.99 3.74 -7.43
C ALA A 84 12.18 3.47 -6.15
N ILE A 85 11.18 2.60 -6.19
CA ILE A 85 10.40 2.21 -5.00
C ILE A 85 11.28 1.43 -4.03
N ARG A 86 12.13 0.52 -4.50
CA ARG A 86 13.09 -0.21 -3.66
C ARG A 86 14.00 0.76 -2.90
N ASP A 87 14.57 1.73 -3.60
CA ASP A 87 15.48 2.71 -3.00
C ASP A 87 14.75 3.64 -2.03
N ALA A 88 13.52 4.04 -2.36
CA ALA A 88 12.67 4.82 -1.47
C ALA A 88 12.38 4.06 -0.15
N ILE A 89 12.04 2.77 -0.22
CA ILE A 89 11.85 1.92 0.97
C ILE A 89 13.15 1.85 1.78
N SER A 90 14.28 1.61 1.12
CA SER A 90 15.58 1.51 1.79
C SER A 90 15.99 2.82 2.48
N ALA A 91 15.62 3.96 1.90
CA ALA A 91 15.97 5.30 2.41
C ALA A 91 14.99 5.84 3.46
N CYS A 92 13.76 5.31 3.59
CA CYS A 92 12.73 5.91 4.44
C CYS A 92 12.94 5.71 5.95
N GLY A 93 13.82 4.78 6.35
CA GLY A 93 14.23 4.59 7.75
C GLY A 93 13.17 3.94 8.65
N ILE A 94 12.09 3.41 8.08
CA ILE A 94 11.05 2.65 8.79
C ILE A 94 10.86 1.28 8.13
N PRO A 95 10.44 0.24 8.88
CA PRO A 95 10.25 -1.09 8.32
C PRO A 95 9.11 -1.10 7.28
N ALA A 96 9.26 -1.91 6.24
CA ALA A 96 8.29 -2.12 5.17
C ALA A 96 7.88 -3.59 5.04
#